data_AF-A0A6B3W2T6-F1
#
_entry.id   AF-A0A6B3W2T6-F1
#
_cell.length_a   1.000
_cell.length_b   1.000
_cell.length_c   1.000
_cell.angle_alpha   90.00
_cell.angle_beta   90.00
_cell.angle_gamma   90.00
#
_symmetry.space_group_name_H-M   'P 1'
#
loop_
_entity.id
_entity.type
_entity.pdbx_description
1 polymer ?
#
loop_
_entity_poly.entity_id
_entity_poly.type
_entity_poly.pdbx_seq_one_letter_code
_entity_poly.pdbx_strand_id
1 'polypeptide(L)'
;MKEINRKEFLKLVSESKFYKLYHEQLMSENDFMLTPLLGTDSHQYGWRIQYELKTKTNDKLHIQFTSTLTFEYIFKTAKLTILLTDYTSLLKDNCYHIHHLNTDQKKIVDISADVAYKELFSQINNEKTLLHVARKELNNDLDRALCWRCTQYQYGGGYYKNGIYIPKWKKCIKGYWSDQCIVR
;
A
#
# COMPACT_ATOMS: atom_id res chain seq x y z
N MET A 1 -12.34 -32.80 -16.12
CA MET A 1 -11.35 -31.70 -15.94
C MET A 1 -11.97 -30.47 -16.56
N LYS A 2 -12.06 -29.35 -15.84
CA LYS A 2 -12.64 -28.12 -16.38
C LYS A 2 -11.54 -27.07 -16.48
N GLU A 3 -10.92 -27.02 -17.64
CA GLU A 3 -10.04 -25.92 -18.00
C GLU A 3 -10.91 -24.70 -18.29
N ILE A 4 -10.48 -23.54 -17.79
CA ILE A 4 -11.15 -22.28 -18.04
C ILE A 4 -10.13 -21.29 -18.60
N ASN A 5 -10.57 -20.46 -19.52
CA ASN A 5 -9.73 -19.41 -20.06
C ASN A 5 -9.59 -18.24 -19.07
N ARG A 6 -8.70 -17.30 -19.39
CA ARG A 6 -8.44 -16.10 -18.59
C ARG A 6 -9.72 -15.30 -18.26
N LYS A 7 -10.60 -15.10 -19.23
CA LYS A 7 -11.83 -14.30 -19.06
C LYS A 7 -12.80 -14.98 -18.10
N GLU A 8 -12.94 -16.29 -18.21
CA GLU A 8 -13.76 -17.10 -17.32
C GLU A 8 -13.21 -17.10 -15.89
N PHE A 9 -11.88 -17.18 -15.72
CA PHE A 9 -11.24 -17.08 -14.41
C PHE A 9 -11.48 -15.72 -13.75
N LEU A 10 -11.27 -14.61 -14.48
CA LEU A 10 -11.51 -13.27 -13.93
C LEU A 10 -12.97 -13.06 -13.54
N LYS A 11 -13.91 -13.60 -14.32
CA LYS A 11 -15.34 -13.60 -13.98
C LYS A 11 -15.62 -14.38 -12.70
N LEU A 12 -15.03 -15.57 -12.54
CA LEU A 12 -15.15 -16.38 -11.34
C LEU A 12 -14.65 -15.63 -10.09
N VAL A 13 -13.55 -14.90 -10.22
CA VAL A 13 -12.97 -14.07 -9.15
C VAL A 13 -13.91 -12.92 -8.78
N SER A 14 -14.36 -12.14 -9.76
CA SER A 14 -15.20 -10.96 -9.51
C SER A 14 -16.59 -11.32 -8.95
N GLU A 15 -17.11 -12.50 -9.29
CA GLU A 15 -18.38 -12.99 -8.76
C GLU A 15 -18.26 -13.51 -7.32
N SER A 16 -17.05 -13.85 -6.86
CA SER A 16 -16.82 -14.41 -5.54
C SER A 16 -17.23 -13.45 -4.42
N LYS A 17 -17.82 -14.00 -3.34
CA LYS A 17 -18.20 -13.20 -2.17
C LYS A 17 -17.01 -12.49 -1.51
N PHE A 18 -15.82 -13.07 -1.58
CA PHE A 18 -14.63 -12.52 -0.95
C PHE A 18 -14.01 -11.39 -1.77
N TYR A 19 -14.03 -11.46 -3.10
CA TYR A 19 -13.65 -10.31 -3.92
C TYR A 19 -14.53 -9.10 -3.57
N LYS A 20 -15.85 -9.29 -3.53
CA LYS A 20 -16.81 -8.25 -3.14
C LYS A 20 -16.58 -7.72 -1.73
N LEU A 21 -16.26 -8.60 -0.78
CA LEU A 21 -16.01 -8.24 0.61
C LEU A 21 -14.77 -7.35 0.79
N TYR A 22 -13.70 -7.62 0.03
CA TYR A 22 -12.42 -6.92 0.16
C TYR A 22 -12.20 -5.84 -0.91
N HIS A 23 -13.17 -5.63 -1.81
CA HIS A 23 -13.07 -4.71 -2.95
C HIS A 23 -12.63 -3.29 -2.54
N GLU A 24 -13.29 -2.72 -1.54
CA GLU A 24 -12.99 -1.36 -1.03
C GLU A 24 -11.60 -1.23 -0.39
N GLN A 25 -10.99 -2.37 -0.04
CA GLN A 25 -9.66 -2.42 0.57
C GLN A 25 -8.56 -2.62 -0.47
N LEU A 26 -8.90 -2.85 -1.75
CA LEU A 26 -7.89 -2.99 -2.79
C LEU A 26 -7.08 -1.69 -2.91
N MET A 27 -5.76 -1.84 -3.03
CA MET A 27 -4.86 -0.71 -3.31
C MET A 27 -5.22 -0.04 -4.63
N SER A 28 -5.48 -0.86 -5.65
CA SER A 28 -5.92 -0.48 -6.98
C SER A 28 -6.70 -1.65 -7.60
N GLU A 29 -7.81 -1.35 -8.28
CA GLU A 29 -8.65 -2.37 -8.93
C GLU A 29 -7.98 -2.98 -10.17
N ASN A 30 -7.08 -2.21 -10.80
CA ASN A 30 -6.41 -2.60 -12.05
C ASN A 30 -5.01 -3.14 -11.83
N ASP A 31 -4.41 -2.92 -10.65
CA ASP A 31 -3.09 -3.45 -10.33
C ASP A 31 -3.22 -4.80 -9.63
N PHE A 32 -3.23 -5.84 -10.45
CA PHE A 32 -3.21 -7.23 -9.99
C PHE A 32 -2.14 -8.02 -10.74
N MET A 33 -1.57 -9.01 -10.06
CA MET A 33 -0.69 -9.97 -10.69
C MET A 33 -1.49 -11.21 -11.09
N LEU A 34 -1.73 -11.38 -12.38
CA LEU A 34 -2.38 -12.56 -12.95
C LEU A 34 -1.34 -13.45 -13.62
N THR A 35 -1.27 -14.71 -13.19
CA THR A 35 -0.24 -15.65 -13.64
C THR A 35 -0.85 -17.02 -13.94
N PRO A 36 -0.54 -17.65 -15.08
CA PRO A 36 -0.86 -19.06 -15.29
C PRO A 36 -0.03 -19.93 -14.36
N LEU A 37 -0.64 -20.97 -13.78
CA LEU A 37 0.08 -21.96 -12.99
C LEU A 37 0.57 -23.07 -13.93
N LEU A 38 1.89 -23.17 -14.09
CA LEU A 38 2.55 -24.09 -15.01
C LEU A 38 3.17 -25.27 -14.27
N GLY A 39 2.97 -26.48 -14.79
CA GLY A 39 3.62 -27.70 -14.35
C GLY A 39 5.07 -27.78 -14.81
N THR A 40 5.76 -28.85 -14.41
CA THR A 40 7.15 -29.13 -14.81
C THR A 40 7.31 -29.34 -16.31
N ASP A 41 6.25 -29.77 -16.98
CA ASP A 41 6.14 -29.97 -18.42
C ASP A 41 5.66 -28.69 -19.16
N SER A 42 5.65 -27.54 -18.47
CA SER A 42 5.09 -26.28 -18.95
C SER A 42 3.60 -26.31 -19.30
N HIS A 43 2.88 -27.40 -18.97
CA HIS A 43 1.44 -27.44 -19.16
C HIS A 43 0.76 -26.64 -18.07
N GLN A 44 -0.19 -25.80 -18.48
CA GLN A 44 -0.96 -25.01 -17.54
C GLN A 44 -1.97 -25.91 -16.80
N TYR A 45 -1.95 -25.86 -15.47
CA TYR A 45 -2.89 -26.61 -14.63
C TYR A 45 -3.83 -25.71 -13.81
N GLY A 46 -3.69 -24.39 -13.94
CA GLY A 46 -4.53 -23.45 -13.22
C GLY A 46 -4.24 -21.99 -13.49
N TRP A 47 -4.90 -21.13 -12.74
CA TRP A 47 -4.71 -19.68 -12.74
C TRP A 47 -4.52 -19.17 -11.32
N ARG A 48 -3.69 -18.12 -11.15
CA ARG A 48 -3.57 -17.35 -9.93
C ARG A 48 -3.76 -15.87 -10.24
N ILE A 49 -4.53 -15.16 -9.41
CA ILE A 49 -4.54 -13.70 -9.38
C ILE A 49 -4.30 -13.22 -7.95
N GLN A 50 -3.49 -12.17 -7.80
CA GLN A 50 -3.17 -11.56 -6.51
C GLN A 50 -3.45 -10.07 -6.55
N TYR A 51 -4.14 -9.59 -5.52
CA TYR A 51 -4.41 -8.19 -5.26
C TYR A 51 -3.72 -7.74 -3.98
N GLU A 52 -3.24 -6.50 -3.96
CA GLU A 52 -2.76 -5.87 -2.73
C GLU A 52 -3.90 -5.16 -2.01
N LEU A 53 -3.90 -5.29 -0.69
CA LEU A 53 -4.88 -4.67 0.20
C LEU A 53 -4.21 -3.57 1.02
N LYS A 54 -4.92 -2.44 1.12
CA LYS A 54 -4.65 -1.36 2.07
C LYS A 54 -4.79 -1.91 3.48
N THR A 55 -3.71 -1.86 4.25
CA THR A 55 -3.76 -2.15 5.68
C THR A 55 -4.17 -0.87 6.43
N LYS A 56 -4.98 -1.01 7.50
CA LYS A 56 -5.32 0.14 8.35
C LYS A 56 -4.04 0.57 9.08
N THR A 57 -3.70 1.84 8.95
CA THR A 57 -2.47 2.44 9.49
C THR A 57 -2.39 2.31 11.00
N ASN A 58 -1.16 2.13 11.48
CA ASN A 58 -0.77 2.50 12.84
C ASN A 58 0.34 3.54 12.69
N ASP A 59 0.00 4.82 12.91
CA ASP A 59 0.72 6.05 12.51
C ASP A 59 2.16 6.23 13.05
N LYS A 60 2.76 5.20 13.65
CA LYS A 60 4.08 5.30 14.29
C LYS A 60 5.24 4.86 13.41
N LEU A 61 4.99 4.14 12.32
CA LEU A 61 6.02 3.60 11.43
C LEU A 61 5.74 4.04 9.98
N HIS A 62 6.70 4.73 9.36
CA HIS A 62 6.63 5.17 7.95
C HIS A 62 6.80 4.02 6.94
N ILE A 63 6.79 2.77 7.40
CA ILE A 63 6.92 1.57 6.58
C ILE A 63 5.64 0.75 6.78
N GLN A 64 4.91 0.54 5.69
CA GLN A 64 3.64 -0.16 5.68
C GLN A 64 3.76 -1.42 4.85
N PHE A 65 3.42 -2.56 5.45
CA PHE A 65 3.22 -3.80 4.72
C PHE A 65 1.77 -3.88 4.26
N THR A 66 1.57 -4.12 2.97
CA THR A 66 0.26 -4.45 2.40
C THR A 66 -0.03 -5.93 2.64
N SER A 67 -1.31 -6.27 2.78
CA SER A 67 -1.75 -7.67 2.78
C SER A 67 -2.06 -8.09 1.34
N THR A 68 -2.08 -9.39 1.05
CA THR A 68 -2.43 -9.88 -0.29
C THR A 68 -3.68 -10.77 -0.26
N LEU A 69 -4.59 -10.51 -1.20
CA LEU A 69 -5.74 -11.36 -1.48
C LEU A 69 -5.45 -12.17 -2.75
N THR A 70 -5.32 -13.48 -2.58
CA THR A 70 -4.93 -14.40 -3.65
C THR A 70 -6.08 -15.33 -4.00
N PHE A 71 -6.38 -15.45 -5.29
CA PHE A 71 -7.33 -16.42 -5.83
C PHE A 71 -6.59 -17.41 -6.71
N GLU A 72 -6.82 -18.70 -6.49
CA GLU A 72 -6.23 -19.77 -7.28
C GLU A 72 -7.30 -20.72 -7.77
N TYR A 73 -7.33 -20.99 -9.07
CA TYR A 73 -8.21 -21.98 -9.67
C TYR A 73 -7.39 -23.13 -10.26
N ILE A 74 -7.66 -24.35 -9.79
CA ILE A 74 -6.97 -25.56 -10.25
C ILE A 74 -7.89 -26.37 -11.17
N PHE A 75 -7.48 -26.63 -12.41
CA PHE A 75 -8.32 -27.27 -13.45
C PHE A 75 -8.73 -28.70 -13.09
N LYS A 76 -7.83 -29.44 -12.45
CA LYS A 76 -8.04 -30.85 -12.06
C LYS A 76 -9.16 -30.97 -11.03
N THR A 77 -9.18 -30.10 -10.02
CA THR A 77 -10.14 -30.14 -8.91
C THR A 77 -11.35 -29.23 -9.15
N ALA A 78 -11.30 -28.39 -10.18
CA ALA A 78 -12.28 -27.34 -10.46
C ALA A 78 -12.58 -26.46 -9.24
N LYS A 79 -11.59 -26.28 -8.36
CA LYS A 79 -11.74 -25.60 -7.07
C LYS A 79 -11.08 -24.22 -7.12
N LEU A 80 -11.85 -23.21 -6.70
CA LEU A 80 -11.32 -21.87 -6.40
C LEU A 80 -10.91 -21.81 -4.93
N THR A 81 -9.62 -21.66 -4.69
CA THR A 81 -9.02 -21.40 -3.38
C THR A 81 -8.79 -19.91 -3.24
N ILE A 82 -9.11 -19.35 -2.07
CA ILE A 82 -8.97 -17.93 -1.78
C ILE A 82 -8.21 -17.78 -0.48
N LEU A 83 -7.08 -17.09 -0.54
CA LEU A 83 -6.14 -16.91 0.57
C LEU A 83 -6.00 -15.41 0.86
N LEU A 84 -6.12 -15.03 2.12
CA LEU A 84 -5.69 -13.74 2.62
C LEU A 84 -4.36 -13.93 3.34
N THR A 85 -3.30 -13.28 2.85
CA THR A 85 -1.99 -13.26 3.52
C THR A 85 -1.78 -11.90 4.16
N ASP A 86 -1.74 -11.89 5.48
CA ASP A 86 -1.59 -10.69 6.31
C ASP A 86 -0.15 -10.59 6.82
N TYR A 87 0.53 -9.53 6.36
CA TYR A 87 1.92 -9.20 6.71
C TYR A 87 2.02 -8.10 7.77
N THR A 88 0.91 -7.68 8.40
CA THR A 88 0.94 -6.60 9.40
C THR A 88 1.77 -6.94 10.64
N SER A 89 1.80 -8.21 11.05
CA SER A 89 2.61 -8.70 12.17
C SER A 89 4.08 -8.91 11.83
N LEU A 90 4.47 -8.78 10.56
CA LEU A 90 5.82 -9.13 10.10
C LEU A 90 6.87 -8.40 10.94
N LEU A 91 6.74 -7.07 11.05
CA LEU A 91 7.73 -6.22 11.72
C LEU A 91 7.86 -6.45 13.23
N LYS A 92 6.79 -6.92 13.86
CA LYS A 92 6.66 -6.97 15.31
C LYS A 92 6.97 -8.37 15.84
N ASP A 93 6.39 -9.37 15.18
CA ASP A 93 6.34 -10.73 15.68
C ASP A 93 7.10 -11.73 14.77
N ASN A 94 7.81 -11.24 13.74
CA ASN A 94 8.56 -12.05 12.76
C ASN A 94 7.73 -13.18 12.14
N CYS A 95 6.45 -12.92 11.89
CA CYS A 95 5.55 -13.88 11.28
C CYS A 95 4.54 -13.19 10.36
N TYR A 96 3.95 -13.98 9.47
CA TYR A 96 2.79 -13.59 8.70
C TYR A 96 1.68 -14.63 8.84
N HIS A 97 0.45 -14.18 8.64
CA HIS A 97 -0.73 -15.00 8.81
C HIS A 97 -1.34 -15.33 7.44
N ILE A 98 -1.66 -16.60 7.20
CA ILE A 98 -2.41 -17.04 6.03
C ILE A 98 -3.80 -17.49 6.49
N HIS A 99 -4.83 -16.91 5.91
CA HIS A 99 -6.23 -17.31 6.14
C HIS A 99 -6.84 -17.85 4.86
N HIS A 100 -7.19 -19.13 4.88
CA HIS A 100 -7.88 -19.80 3.80
C HIS A 100 -9.39 -19.50 3.89
N LEU A 101 -9.83 -18.48 3.18
CA LEU A 101 -11.15 -17.87 3.36
C LEU A 101 -12.31 -18.84 3.09
N ASN A 102 -12.17 -19.77 2.15
CA ASN A 102 -13.22 -20.76 1.86
C ASN A 102 -13.45 -21.78 2.97
N THR A 103 -12.43 -22.09 3.78
CA THR A 103 -12.46 -23.14 4.81
C THR A 103 -12.32 -22.60 6.23
N ASP A 104 -12.12 -21.29 6.36
CA ASP A 104 -11.80 -20.59 7.60
C ASP A 104 -10.52 -21.09 8.32
N GLN A 105 -9.69 -21.89 7.65
CA GLN A 105 -8.44 -22.38 8.21
C GLN A 105 -7.39 -21.26 8.27
N LYS A 106 -6.70 -21.14 9.39
CA LYS A 106 -5.67 -20.14 9.63
C LYS A 106 -4.33 -20.81 9.89
N LYS A 107 -3.27 -20.26 9.34
CA LYS A 107 -1.88 -20.70 9.54
C LYS A 107 -1.02 -19.50 9.89
N ILE A 108 -0.15 -19.68 10.87
CA ILE A 108 0.90 -18.72 11.18
C ILE A 108 2.19 -19.26 10.57
N VAL A 109 2.92 -18.41 9.87
CA VAL A 109 4.24 -18.75 9.33
C VAL A 109 5.27 -17.92 10.06
N ASP A 110 6.06 -18.59 10.89
CA ASP A 110 7.24 -18.02 11.54
C ASP A 110 8.38 -17.92 10.51
N ILE A 111 8.92 -16.71 10.36
CA ILE A 111 10.05 -16.42 9.46
C ILE A 111 11.28 -15.95 10.24
N SER A 112 11.30 -16.10 11.57
CA SER A 112 12.40 -15.68 12.43
C SER A 112 13.74 -16.37 12.11
N ALA A 113 13.71 -17.52 11.45
CA ALA A 113 14.91 -18.24 11.00
C ALA A 113 15.35 -17.85 9.58
N ASP A 114 14.51 -17.17 8.80
CA ASP A 114 14.77 -16.89 7.39
C ASP A 114 15.84 -15.80 7.22
N VAL A 115 16.94 -16.15 6.55
CA VAL A 115 18.13 -15.30 6.39
C VAL A 115 17.81 -14.07 5.54
N ALA A 116 17.04 -14.23 4.45
CA ALA A 116 16.70 -13.13 3.56
C ALA A 116 15.82 -12.10 4.27
N TYR A 117 14.87 -12.55 5.09
CA TYR A 117 14.08 -11.65 5.92
C TYR A 117 14.93 -10.96 6.99
N LYS A 118 15.84 -11.65 7.68
CA LYS A 118 16.74 -10.99 8.65
C LYS A 118 17.53 -9.84 8.03
N GLU A 119 18.04 -10.02 6.82
CA GLU A 119 18.77 -8.99 6.09
C GLU A 119 17.87 -7.79 5.75
N LEU A 120 16.68 -8.03 5.20
CA LEU A 120 15.69 -6.98 4.92
C LEU A 120 15.31 -6.20 6.20
N PHE A 121 15.12 -6.90 7.31
CA PHE A 121 14.82 -6.29 8.60
C PHE A 121 15.95 -5.41 9.13
N SER A 122 17.19 -5.86 8.98
CA SER A 122 18.38 -5.09 9.33
C SER A 122 18.43 -3.78 8.52
N GLN A 123 18.18 -3.85 7.21
CA GLN A 123 18.11 -2.66 6.34
C GLN A 123 16.99 -1.70 6.79
N ILE A 124 15.78 -2.22 7.01
CA ILE A 124 14.63 -1.44 7.48
C ILE A 124 14.94 -0.74 8.82
N ASN A 125 15.59 -1.43 9.76
CA ASN A 125 15.93 -0.85 11.06
C ASN A 125 17.06 0.18 10.96
N ASN A 126 18.02 -0.01 10.06
CA ASN A 126 19.05 0.97 9.76
C ASN A 126 18.43 2.24 9.18
N GLU A 127 17.52 2.13 8.22
CA GLU A 127 16.79 3.28 7.65
C GLU A 127 15.94 3.99 8.70
N LYS A 128 15.23 3.26 9.58
CA LYS A 128 14.52 3.87 10.71
C LYS A 128 15.44 4.64 11.63
N THR A 129 16.62 4.10 11.91
CA THR A 129 17.62 4.75 12.77
C THR A 129 18.11 6.04 12.13
N LEU A 130 18.42 6.02 10.83
CA LEU A 130 18.81 7.21 10.06
C LEU A 130 17.69 8.26 10.05
N LEU A 131 16.44 7.87 9.81
CA LEU A 131 15.29 8.78 9.84
C LEU A 131 15.05 9.38 11.23
N HIS A 132 15.27 8.60 12.29
CA HIS A 132 15.13 9.08 13.67
C HIS A 132 16.23 10.06 14.05
N VAL A 133 17.47 9.80 13.63
CA VAL A 133 18.60 10.73 13.80
C VAL A 133 18.33 12.02 13.03
N ALA A 134 17.96 11.93 11.75
CA ALA A 134 17.62 13.09 10.93
C ALA A 134 16.45 13.91 11.51
N ARG A 135 15.44 13.27 12.09
CA ARG A 135 14.33 13.97 12.78
C ARG A 135 14.77 14.65 14.07
N LYS A 136 15.64 14.01 14.86
CA LYS A 136 16.20 14.61 16.07
C LYS A 136 17.08 15.82 15.75
N GLU A 137 17.88 15.73 14.68
CA GLU A 137 18.67 16.86 14.16
C GLU A 137 17.77 17.99 13.66
N LEU A 138 16.71 17.67 12.91
CA LEU A 138 15.72 18.67 12.45
C LEU A 138 14.99 19.38 13.60
N ASN A 139 14.67 18.66 14.68
CA ASN A 139 14.00 19.25 15.85
C ASN A 139 14.93 20.12 16.72
N ASN A 140 16.25 19.96 16.60
CA ASN A 140 17.23 20.83 17.27
C ASN A 140 17.56 22.10 16.44
N ASP A 141 17.11 22.19 15.19
CA ASP A 141 17.47 23.27 14.24
C ASP A 141 16.28 24.17 13.86
N LEU A 142 15.19 24.14 14.64
CA LEU A 142 14.00 24.99 14.44
C LEU A 142 14.28 26.50 14.49
N ASP A 143 15.47 26.91 14.93
CA ASP A 143 15.95 28.31 14.85
C ASP A 143 16.55 28.69 13.47
N ARG A 144 16.63 27.76 12.51
CA ARG A 144 17.21 27.98 11.17
C ARG A 144 16.41 27.40 10.00
N ALA A 145 15.14 27.05 10.19
CA ALA A 145 14.34 26.47 9.13
C ALA A 145 14.13 27.46 7.96
N LEU A 146 14.59 27.10 6.75
CA LEU A 146 14.31 27.85 5.53
C LEU A 146 12.80 27.78 5.23
N CYS A 147 12.11 28.91 5.25
CA CYS A 147 10.71 29.02 4.84
C CYS A 147 10.58 29.62 3.45
N TRP A 148 9.65 29.07 2.67
CA TRP A 148 9.29 29.61 1.36
C TRP A 148 8.51 30.92 1.53
N ARG A 149 9.13 32.03 1.14
CA ARG A 149 8.52 33.37 1.11
C ARG A 149 7.99 33.66 -0.28
N CYS A 150 6.69 33.87 -0.37
CA CYS A 150 6.07 34.23 -1.63
C CYS A 150 6.19 35.74 -1.89
N THR A 151 6.70 36.11 -3.07
CA THR A 151 6.78 37.50 -3.54
C THR A 151 5.66 37.88 -4.49
N GLN A 152 5.02 36.89 -5.13
CA GLN A 152 3.94 37.14 -6.06
C GLN A 152 2.85 36.07 -5.97
N TYR A 153 1.61 36.53 -5.88
CA TYR A 153 0.43 35.68 -5.78
C TYR A 153 -0.47 35.86 -6.99
N GLN A 154 -1.08 34.75 -7.40
CA GLN A 154 -2.24 34.74 -8.29
C GLN A 154 -3.50 34.50 -7.48
N TYR A 155 -4.54 35.26 -7.78
CA TYR A 155 -5.83 35.23 -7.10
C TYR A 155 -6.91 34.86 -8.10
N GLY A 156 -7.91 34.08 -7.67
CA GLY A 156 -9.02 33.74 -8.56
C GLY A 156 -10.21 33.08 -7.87
N GLY A 157 -11.25 32.86 -8.65
CA GLY A 157 -12.49 32.20 -8.23
C GLY A 157 -13.33 32.95 -7.18
N GLY A 158 -13.02 34.24 -6.93
CA GLY A 158 -13.64 35.06 -5.87
C GLY A 158 -14.97 35.72 -6.19
N TYR A 159 -15.46 36.50 -5.23
CA TYR A 159 -16.69 37.30 -5.32
C TYR A 159 -16.46 38.70 -4.76
N TYR A 160 -17.34 39.64 -5.10
CA TYR A 160 -17.31 40.99 -4.54
C TYR A 160 -18.19 41.09 -3.29
N LYS A 161 -17.67 41.69 -2.23
CA LYS A 161 -18.44 42.05 -1.03
C LYS A 161 -18.13 43.51 -0.68
N ASN A 162 -19.17 44.35 -0.64
CA ASN A 162 -19.06 45.79 -0.36
C ASN A 162 -18.01 46.50 -1.26
N GLY A 163 -17.98 46.17 -2.55
CA GLY A 163 -17.05 46.77 -3.52
C GLY A 163 -15.62 46.23 -3.48
N ILE A 164 -15.31 45.30 -2.57
CA ILE A 164 -13.99 44.68 -2.44
C ILE A 164 -14.02 43.26 -3.03
N TYR A 165 -13.08 42.96 -3.92
CA TYR A 165 -12.92 41.61 -4.47
C TYR A 165 -12.25 40.69 -3.42
N ILE A 166 -12.98 39.65 -3.01
CA ILE A 166 -12.48 38.62 -2.10
C ILE A 166 -12.20 37.35 -2.91
N PRO A 167 -10.93 36.99 -3.14
CA PRO A 167 -10.57 35.80 -3.91
C PRO A 167 -10.88 34.52 -3.14
N LYS A 168 -11.44 33.51 -3.82
CA LYS A 168 -11.74 32.19 -3.23
C LYS A 168 -10.48 31.36 -3.01
N TRP A 169 -9.47 31.57 -3.84
CA TRP A 169 -8.17 30.97 -3.66
C TRP A 169 -7.05 31.96 -3.96
N LYS A 170 -5.91 31.72 -3.30
CA LYS A 170 -4.67 32.47 -3.44
C LYS A 170 -3.54 31.46 -3.64
N LYS A 171 -2.84 31.53 -4.76
CA LYS A 171 -1.72 30.64 -5.10
C LYS A 171 -0.43 31.45 -5.20
N CYS A 172 0.63 31.00 -4.53
CA CYS A 172 1.95 31.58 -4.75
C CYS A 172 2.47 31.16 -6.13
N ILE A 173 2.86 32.13 -6.96
CA ILE A 173 3.42 31.87 -8.30
C ILE A 173 4.89 32.25 -8.40
N LYS A 174 5.41 33.06 -7.47
CA LYS A 174 6.83 33.39 -7.38
C LYS A 174 7.23 33.61 -5.92
N GLY A 175 8.40 33.10 -5.52
CA GLY A 175 8.92 33.20 -4.17
C GLY A 175 10.39 32.81 -4.08
N TYR A 176 10.92 32.82 -2.87
CA TYR A 176 12.28 32.40 -2.54
C TYR A 176 12.33 31.74 -1.16
N TRP A 177 13.32 30.91 -0.90
CA TRP A 177 13.57 30.34 0.42
C TRP A 177 14.33 31.35 1.30
N SER A 178 13.87 31.60 2.52
CA SER A 178 14.48 32.53 3.47
C SER A 178 14.70 31.84 4.81
N ASP A 179 15.82 32.15 5.45
CA ASP A 179 16.22 31.72 6.79
C ASP A 179 15.49 32.46 7.93
N GLN A 180 14.67 33.46 7.60
CA GLN A 180 13.88 34.22 8.55
C GLN A 180 12.40 33.90 8.36
N CYS A 181 11.78 33.24 9.32
CA CYS A 181 10.34 33.00 9.30
C CYS A 181 9.64 34.04 10.17
N ILE A 182 8.80 34.87 9.54
CA ILE A 182 7.93 35.78 10.29
C ILE A 182 6.73 34.95 10.73
N VAL A 183 6.73 34.53 12.00
CA VAL A 183 5.54 34.02 12.66
C VAL A 183 4.62 35.22 12.91
N ARG A 184 3.46 35.25 12.26
CA ARG A 184 2.39 36.23 12.52
C ARG A 184 1.13 35.49 12.89
#